data_AF-A0A821SMV1-F1
#
_entry.id   AF-A0A821SMV1-F1
#
_cell.length_a   1.000
_cell.length_b   1.000
_cell.length_c   1.000
_cell.angle_alpha   90.00
_cell.angle_beta   90.00
_cell.angle_gamma   90.00
#
_symmetry.space_group_name_H-M   'P 1'
#
loop_
_entity.id
_entity.type
_entity.pdbx_description
1 polymer ?
#
loop_
_entity_poly.entity_id
_entity_poly.type
_entity_poly.pdbx_seq_one_letter_code
_entity_poly.pdbx_strand_id
1 'polypeptide(L)'
;MSTHCISNTYWGNARSCVTSVSCVRSEGFYCRKSFCMQYWIEPFQKIPGLFVSCLLVDSLLASSLKCFYNASCIQMLIKWRSFDSSSFTADSRIMNVTALDPTIHSRFSPDMILDKIISQLFIEDWTAYTN
;
A
#
# COMPACT_ATOMS: atom_id res chain seq x y z
N MET A 1 -8.40 -6.70 19.30
CA MET A 1 -8.24 -7.82 18.35
C MET A 1 -8.40 -7.26 16.95
N SER A 2 -7.31 -7.01 16.23
CA SER A 2 -7.34 -6.39 14.90
C SER A 2 -7.76 -7.43 13.85
N THR A 3 -8.97 -7.27 13.30
CA THR A 3 -9.45 -8.09 12.18
C THR A 3 -9.75 -7.16 11.01
N HIS A 4 -8.82 -7.00 10.07
CA HIS A 4 -9.13 -6.26 8.85
C HIS A 4 -8.69 -6.96 7.58
N CYS A 5 -9.71 -7.55 6.98
CA CYS A 5 -10.02 -7.40 5.57
C CYS A 5 -11.52 -7.69 5.45
N ILE A 6 -12.42 -6.69 5.61
CA ILE A 6 -13.89 -6.63 5.31
C ILE A 6 -14.14 -5.19 4.82
N SER A 7 -14.88 -4.78 3.77
CA SER A 7 -15.87 -5.35 2.82
C SER A 7 -17.20 -5.86 3.41
N ASN A 8 -17.97 -4.98 4.05
CA ASN A 8 -19.29 -5.31 4.58
C ASN A 8 -20.29 -5.40 3.43
N THR A 9 -20.70 -6.62 3.04
CA THR A 9 -21.99 -6.81 2.37
C THR A 9 -22.96 -7.37 3.40
N TYR A 10 -24.03 -6.63 3.70
CA TYR A 10 -25.09 -7.03 4.63
C TYR A 10 -25.88 -8.27 4.16
N TRP A 11 -25.50 -8.89 3.04
CA TRP A 11 -26.14 -10.07 2.45
C TRP A 11 -25.07 -10.92 1.74
N GLY A 12 -24.46 -11.84 2.48
CA GLY A 12 -23.99 -13.12 1.92
C GLY A 12 -22.53 -13.26 1.44
N ASN A 13 -21.66 -12.23 1.41
CA ASN A 13 -20.25 -12.42 1.04
C ASN A 13 -19.30 -11.48 1.81
N ALA A 14 -19.24 -11.62 3.13
CA ALA A 14 -18.21 -10.97 3.93
C ALA A 14 -16.88 -11.73 3.74
N ARG A 15 -16.00 -11.24 2.86
CA ARG A 15 -14.59 -11.63 2.92
C ARG A 15 -14.04 -10.93 4.15
N SER A 16 -13.78 -11.71 5.19
CA SER A 16 -13.21 -11.30 6.48
C SER A 16 -11.94 -12.09 6.76
N CYS A 17 -11.01 -11.56 7.53
CA CYS A 17 -9.90 -12.38 8.04
C CYS A 17 -10.31 -13.48 9.03
N VAL A 18 -11.58 -13.46 9.45
CA VAL A 18 -12.19 -14.54 10.25
C VAL A 18 -12.67 -15.67 9.34
N THR A 19 -13.10 -15.36 8.11
CA THR A 19 -13.75 -16.31 7.18
C THR A 19 -12.86 -16.73 6.03
N SER A 20 -11.85 -15.94 5.67
CA SER A 20 -10.89 -16.24 4.62
C SER A 20 -9.56 -15.52 4.85
N VAL A 21 -8.48 -16.29 4.81
CA VAL A 21 -7.10 -15.75 4.86
C VAL A 21 -6.65 -15.15 3.54
N SER A 22 -7.34 -15.43 2.42
CA SER A 22 -6.98 -14.94 1.07
C SER A 22 -7.64 -13.61 0.70
N CYS A 23 -8.10 -12.85 1.69
CA CYS A 23 -8.69 -11.53 1.45
C CYS A 23 -7.57 -10.51 1.18
N VAL A 24 -7.62 -9.86 0.02
CA VAL A 24 -6.71 -8.77 -0.35
C VAL A 24 -7.55 -7.59 -0.87
N ARG A 25 -7.23 -6.37 -0.45
CA ARG A 25 -7.88 -5.14 -0.91
C ARG A 25 -6.89 -3.99 -1.03
N SER A 26 -7.23 -2.97 -1.83
CA SER A 26 -6.42 -1.75 -1.90
C SER A 26 -6.37 -1.06 -0.54
N GLU A 27 -5.18 -0.61 -0.15
CA GLU A 27 -4.96 0.17 1.06
C GLU A 27 -5.21 1.66 0.80
N GLY A 28 -5.57 2.41 1.84
CA GLY A 28 -5.81 3.83 1.70
C GLY A 28 -6.53 4.46 2.88
N PHE A 29 -6.81 5.76 2.73
CA PHE A 29 -7.44 6.54 3.77
C PHE A 29 -8.97 6.50 3.64
N TYR A 30 -9.63 6.21 4.76
CA TYR A 30 -11.08 6.22 4.88
C TYR A 30 -11.54 7.58 5.39
N CYS A 31 -12.64 8.08 4.84
CA CYS A 31 -13.22 9.33 5.30
C CYS A 31 -13.94 9.13 6.65
N ARG A 32 -13.59 9.95 7.65
CA ARG A 32 -14.14 9.88 9.02
C ARG A 32 -15.51 10.56 9.19
N LYS A 33 -16.00 11.31 8.20
CA LYS A 33 -17.29 12.02 8.30
C LYS A 33 -18.47 11.05 8.22
N SER A 34 -19.53 11.32 8.97
CA SER A 34 -20.76 10.52 9.04
C SER A 34 -21.39 10.22 7.67
N PHE A 35 -21.26 11.12 6.68
CA PHE A 35 -21.76 10.91 5.32
C PHE A 35 -20.92 9.91 4.49
N CYS A 36 -19.64 9.72 4.84
CA CYS A 36 -18.76 8.74 4.19
C CYS A 36 -18.87 7.32 4.76
N MET A 37 -19.45 7.19 5.96
CA MET A 37 -19.70 5.90 6.62
C MET A 37 -20.75 5.04 5.88
N GLN A 38 -21.30 5.51 4.76
CA GLN A 38 -22.26 4.75 3.97
C GLN A 38 -21.58 3.68 3.09
N TYR A 39 -20.25 3.77 2.87
CA TYR A 39 -19.50 2.86 1.99
C TYR A 39 -18.16 2.41 2.62
N TRP A 40 -18.20 1.49 3.59
CA TRP A 40 -17.01 0.91 4.26
C TRP A 40 -16.22 -0.11 3.41
N ILE A 41 -16.48 -0.15 2.11
CA ILE A 41 -16.02 -1.25 1.24
C ILE A 41 -14.67 -0.90 0.61
N GLU A 42 -14.48 0.37 0.22
CA GLU A 42 -13.24 0.83 -0.41
C GLU A 42 -12.71 2.12 0.23
N PRO A 43 -11.38 2.32 0.28
CA PRO A 43 -10.81 3.59 0.71
C PRO A 43 -11.26 4.75 -0.19
N PHE A 44 -11.54 5.91 0.42
CA PHE A 44 -11.82 7.13 -0.33
C PHE A 44 -10.60 7.58 -1.12
N GLN A 45 -9.42 7.49 -0.50
CA GLN A 45 -8.14 7.75 -1.15
C GLN A 45 -7.29 6.48 -1.13
N LYS A 46 -7.26 5.76 -2.26
CA LYS A 46 -6.39 4.59 -2.44
C LYS A 46 -4.93 5.01 -2.56
N ILE A 47 -4.03 4.18 -2.05
CA ILE A 47 -2.58 4.31 -2.22
C ILE A 47 -2.16 3.39 -3.39
N PRO A 48 -1.76 3.94 -4.55
CA PRO A 48 -1.38 3.15 -5.72
C PRO A 48 -0.31 2.10 -5.39
N GLY A 49 -0.60 0.85 -5.72
CA GLY A 49 0.32 -0.27 -5.50
C GLY A 49 0.34 -0.82 -4.07
N LEU A 50 -0.35 -0.20 -3.10
CA LEU A 50 -0.38 -0.73 -1.73
C LEU A 50 -1.68 -1.51 -1.47
N PHE A 51 -1.53 -2.71 -0.94
CA PHE A 51 -2.63 -3.60 -0.60
C PHE A 51 -2.52 -4.07 0.84
N VAL A 52 -3.68 -4.36 1.43
CA VAL A 52 -3.79 -4.98 2.75
C VAL A 52 -4.47 -6.33 2.62
N SER A 53 -3.93 -7.29 3.35
CA SER A 53 -4.41 -8.66 3.51
C SER A 53 -4.53 -8.98 5.00
N CYS A 54 -4.97 -10.18 5.31
CA CYS A 54 -5.06 -10.69 6.67
C CYS A 54 -3.70 -10.90 7.33
N LEU A 55 -2.67 -11.20 6.54
CA LEU A 55 -1.30 -11.29 6.99
C LEU A 55 -0.49 -10.13 6.41
N LEU A 56 0.43 -9.59 7.22
CA LEU A 56 1.34 -8.51 6.78
C LEU A 56 2.22 -8.97 5.62
N VAL A 57 2.66 -10.22 5.61
CA VAL A 57 3.47 -10.80 4.53
C VAL A 57 2.67 -10.86 3.23
N ASP A 58 1.42 -11.31 3.27
CA ASP A 58 0.56 -11.34 2.07
C ASP A 58 0.26 -9.92 1.55
N SER A 59 0.11 -8.96 2.47
CA SER A 59 -0.05 -7.54 2.13
C SER A 59 1.17 -7.02 1.37
N LEU A 60 2.36 -7.34 1.86
CA LEU A 60 3.63 -6.99 1.22
C LEU A 60 3.73 -7.63 -0.16
N LEU A 61 3.53 -8.96 -0.24
CA LEU A 61 3.68 -9.72 -1.49
C LEU A 61 2.71 -9.29 -2.59
N ALA A 62 1.49 -8.89 -2.21
CA ALA A 62 0.48 -8.36 -3.13
C ALA A 62 0.73 -6.90 -3.55
N SER A 63 1.59 -6.17 -2.84
CA SER A 63 1.88 -4.76 -3.09
C SER A 63 3.01 -4.55 -4.10
N SER A 64 3.10 -3.35 -4.65
CA SER A 64 4.18 -2.85 -5.51
C SER A 64 4.74 -1.53 -4.97
N LEU A 65 5.86 -1.08 -5.54
CA LEU A 65 6.53 0.17 -5.16
C LEU A 65 6.00 1.40 -5.92
N LYS A 66 4.90 1.25 -6.67
CA LYS A 66 4.34 2.27 -7.57
C LYS A 66 4.23 3.67 -6.96
N CYS A 67 3.69 3.77 -5.75
CA CYS A 67 3.53 5.06 -5.07
C CYS A 67 4.87 5.76 -4.80
N PHE A 68 5.94 5.00 -4.54
CA PHE A 68 7.24 5.57 -4.18
C PHE A 68 7.92 6.28 -5.35
N TYR A 69 7.57 5.96 -6.59
CA TYR A 69 8.06 6.65 -7.80
C TYR A 69 7.17 7.84 -8.22
N ASN A 70 6.13 8.18 -7.44
CA ASN A 70 5.20 9.24 -7.79
C ASN A 70 5.16 10.34 -6.72
N ALA A 71 5.65 11.53 -7.07
CA ALA A 71 5.73 12.67 -6.14
C ALA A 71 4.36 13.09 -5.60
N SER A 72 3.31 13.05 -6.42
CA SER A 72 1.93 13.36 -5.98
C SER A 72 1.43 12.32 -4.98
N CYS A 73 1.81 11.05 -5.13
CA CYS A 73 1.47 10.00 -4.18
C CYS A 73 2.16 10.20 -2.83
N ILE A 74 3.46 10.50 -2.82
CA ILE A 74 4.20 10.84 -1.59
C ILE A 74 3.57 12.05 -0.88
N GLN A 75 3.29 13.12 -1.62
CA GLN A 75 2.63 14.31 -1.06
C GLN A 75 1.25 13.99 -0.49
N MET A 76 0.49 13.10 -1.14
CA MET A 76 -0.79 12.61 -0.64
C MET A 76 -0.60 11.87 0.69
N LEU A 77 0.35 10.93 0.79
CA LEU A 77 0.64 10.21 2.04
C LEU A 77 0.98 11.16 3.20
N ILE A 78 1.78 12.20 2.93
CA ILE A 78 2.15 13.21 3.92
C ILE A 78 0.92 14.00 4.38
N LYS A 79 0.08 14.46 3.44
CA LYS A 79 -1.13 15.26 3.75
C LYS A 79 -2.17 14.47 4.54
N TRP A 80 -2.44 13.23 4.13
CA TRP A 80 -3.47 12.40 4.75
C TRP A 80 -3.07 11.87 6.12
N ARG A 81 -1.77 11.72 6.40
CA ARG A 81 -1.26 11.40 7.75
C ARG A 81 -1.72 12.42 8.80
N SER A 82 -1.71 13.70 8.45
CA SER A 82 -2.15 14.78 9.35
C SER A 82 -3.66 14.78 9.61
N PHE A 83 -4.44 14.05 8.80
CA PHE A 83 -5.89 13.98 8.95
C PHE A 83 -6.34 12.97 10.00
N ASP A 84 -5.56 11.91 10.23
CA ASP A 84 -5.97 10.79 11.09
C ASP A 84 -5.67 11.03 12.58
N SER A 85 -4.65 11.85 12.89
CA SER A 85 -4.25 12.16 14.26
C SER A 85 -3.90 13.64 14.42
N SER A 86 -4.82 14.42 14.99
CA SER A 86 -4.64 15.86 15.26
C SER A 86 -3.54 16.19 16.28
N SER A 87 -3.05 15.20 17.02
CA SER A 87 -1.98 15.33 18.02
C SER A 87 -0.59 14.94 17.50
N PHE A 88 -0.47 14.49 16.24
CA PHE A 88 0.81 14.10 15.67
C PHE A 88 1.45 15.28 14.94
N THR A 89 2.51 15.86 15.51
CA THR A 89 3.40 16.79 14.80
C THR A 89 4.35 15.98 13.93
N ALA A 90 4.17 16.06 12.62
CA ALA A 90 5.08 15.42 11.69
C ALA A 90 6.48 16.03 11.82
N ASP A 91 7.48 15.17 11.98
CA ASP A 91 8.89 15.55 11.90
C ASP A 91 9.15 16.25 10.56
N SER A 92 9.87 17.37 10.57
CA SER A 92 10.19 18.15 9.36
C SER A 92 10.92 17.32 8.31
N ARG A 93 11.66 16.27 8.71
CA ARG A 93 12.29 15.30 7.81
C ARG A 93 11.29 14.57 6.92
N ILE A 94 10.07 14.35 7.40
CA ILE A 94 9.01 13.64 6.68
C ILE A 94 8.38 14.54 5.61
N MET A 95 8.40 15.86 5.82
CA MET A 95 7.86 16.84 4.87
C MET A 95 8.73 17.00 3.62
N ASN A 96 10.01 16.60 3.69
CA ASN A 96 10.98 16.73 2.61
C ASN A 96 11.23 15.40 1.88
N VAL A 97 10.42 14.37 2.11
CA VAL A 97 10.54 13.11 1.38
C VAL A 97 10.12 13.31 -0.07
N THR A 98 11.03 12.99 -0.99
CA THR A 98 10.78 13.01 -2.44
C THR A 98 10.49 11.61 -2.96
N ALA A 99 9.85 11.54 -4.12
CA ALA A 99 9.72 10.27 -4.83
C ALA A 99 11.09 9.74 -5.28
N LEU A 100 11.16 8.42 -5.46
CA LEU A 100 12.28 7.74 -6.09
C LEU A 100 12.41 8.18 -7.55
N ASP A 101 13.66 8.26 -8.01
CA ASP A 101 13.98 8.67 -9.35
C ASP A 101 13.69 7.54 -10.35
N PRO A 102 12.73 7.71 -11.28
CA PRO A 102 12.40 6.68 -12.27
C PRO A 102 13.48 6.54 -13.36
N THR A 103 14.46 7.45 -13.42
CA THR A 103 15.56 7.38 -14.39
C THR A 103 16.70 6.46 -13.95
N ILE A 104 16.77 6.12 -12.65
CA ILE A 104 17.70 5.11 -12.17
C ILE A 104 17.26 3.76 -12.72
N HIS A 105 18.15 3.12 -13.49
CA HIS A 105 17.87 1.86 -14.12
C HIS A 105 17.67 0.75 -13.06
N SER A 106 16.48 0.16 -13.05
CA SER A 106 16.17 -1.09 -12.36
C SER A 106 15.54 -2.03 -13.37
N ARG A 107 15.83 -3.33 -13.24
CA ARG A 107 15.14 -4.33 -14.05
C ARG A 107 13.72 -4.60 -13.57
N PHE A 108 13.35 -4.10 -12.39
CA PHE A 108 12.01 -4.23 -11.84
C PHE A 108 11.19 -2.98 -12.12
N SER A 109 10.06 -3.15 -12.80
CA SER A 109 9.10 -2.06 -12.99
C SER A 109 8.51 -1.62 -11.63
N PRO A 110 8.26 -0.31 -11.41
CA PRO A 110 7.51 0.17 -10.24
C PRO A 110 6.14 -0.48 -10.05
N ASP A 111 5.50 -0.96 -11.13
CA ASP A 111 4.22 -1.65 -11.09
C ASP A 111 4.34 -3.15 -10.76
N MET A 112 5.56 -3.70 -10.70
CA MET A 112 5.79 -5.11 -10.39
C MET A 112 5.44 -5.40 -8.92
N ILE A 113 4.69 -6.48 -8.69
CA ILE A 113 4.38 -6.94 -7.33
C ILE A 113 5.64 -7.43 -6.63
N LEU A 114 5.73 -7.19 -5.33
CA LEU A 114 6.89 -7.52 -4.50
C LEU A 114 7.11 -9.02 -4.41
N ASP A 115 6.09 -9.87 -4.56
CA ASP A 115 6.27 -11.32 -4.75
C ASP A 115 7.30 -11.63 -5.86
N LYS A 116 7.18 -10.96 -7.02
CA LYS A 116 8.10 -11.18 -8.14
C LYS A 116 9.50 -10.64 -7.90
N ILE A 117 9.60 -9.53 -7.19
CA ILE A 117 10.91 -8.94 -6.83
C ILE A 117 11.62 -9.82 -5.79
N ILE A 118 10.91 -10.24 -4.74
CA ILE A 118 11.40 -11.11 -3.66
C ILE A 118 11.78 -12.48 -4.21
N SER A 119 10.99 -13.06 -5.14
CA SER A 119 11.33 -14.33 -5.79
C SER A 119 12.66 -14.29 -6.57
N GLN A 120 13.12 -13.08 -6.89
CA GLN A 120 14.40 -12.81 -7.55
C GLN A 120 15.42 -12.17 -6.60
N LEU A 121 15.16 -12.22 -5.29
CA LEU A 121 16.02 -11.73 -4.21
C LEU A 121 16.45 -10.27 -4.34
N PHE A 122 15.65 -9.44 -5.03
CA PHE A 122 15.99 -8.04 -5.34
C PHE A 122 17.31 -7.86 -6.11
N ILE A 123 17.83 -8.91 -6.73
CA ILE A 123 19.08 -8.83 -7.50
C ILE A 123 18.81 -7.94 -8.71
N GLU A 124 19.57 -6.86 -8.92
CA GLU A 124 19.40 -5.96 -10.08
C GLU A 124 20.20 -6.41 -11.29
N ASP A 125 21.35 -7.02 -11.06
CA ASP A 125 22.23 -7.57 -12.09
C ASP A 125 22.86 -8.87 -11.60
N TRP A 126 22.92 -9.86 -12.48
CA TRP A 126 23.68 -11.09 -12.27
C TRP A 126 25.04 -10.88 -12.90
N THR A 127 26.04 -10.52 -12.09
CA THR A 127 27.43 -10.47 -12.56
C THR A 127 27.84 -11.89 -12.95
N ALA A 128 27.68 -12.24 -14.23
CA ALA A 128 28.32 -13.40 -14.81
C ALA A 128 29.81 -13.06 -14.90
N TYR A 129 30.66 -13.71 -14.10
CA TYR A 129 32.10 -13.63 -14.30
C TYR A 129 32.42 -14.18 -15.69
N THR A 130 32.68 -13.29 -16.66
CA THR A 130 33.31 -13.65 -17.92
C THR A 130 34.81 -13.72 -17.69
N ASN A 131 35.34 -14.95 -17.60
CA ASN A 131 36.77 -15.22 -17.77
C ASN A 131 37.19 -14.97 -19.22
#